data_AF-A0A7I7SJ74-F1
#
_entry.id   AF-A0A7I7SJ74-F1
#
_cell.length_a   1.000
_cell.length_b   1.000
_cell.length_c   1.000
_cell.angle_alpha   90.00
_cell.angle_beta   90.00
_cell.angle_gamma   90.00
#
_symmetry.space_group_name_H-M   'P 1'
#
loop_
_entity.id
_entity.type
_entity.pdbx_description
1 polymer ?
#
loop_
_entity_poly.entity_id
_entity_poly.type
_entity_poly.pdbx_seq_one_letter_code
_entity_poly.pdbx_strand_id
1 'polypeptide(L)'
;MTSSRRTPIRHLAVGVAAIGLAGGIAAAAPAAAAPPCTAGALSATASGVLNQVSGFFDTHPEANDVVTAAAKQSPEDARNSVRGYFTGHPGELLELQGIARPLTDMRNECGVELTPGHLATLIETITQ
;
A
#
# COMPACT_ATOMS: atom_id res chain seq x y z
N MET A 1 55.09 49.88 6.46
CA MET A 1 53.74 50.45 6.67
C MET A 1 52.75 49.65 5.82
N THR A 2 51.71 49.16 6.49
CA THR A 2 50.72 48.19 5.99
C THR A 2 49.68 48.86 5.10
N SER A 3 49.19 48.18 4.07
CA SER A 3 47.79 48.32 3.63
C SER A 3 47.40 47.15 2.71
N SER A 4 46.63 46.20 3.25
CA SER A 4 45.94 45.19 2.47
C SER A 4 44.46 45.28 2.82
N ARG A 5 43.64 45.75 1.87
CA ARG A 5 42.19 45.85 2.01
C ARG A 5 41.58 44.45 1.91
N ARG A 6 40.85 44.02 2.94
CA ARG A 6 40.06 42.78 2.93
C ARG A 6 38.57 43.10 2.84
N THR A 7 37.92 42.56 1.82
CA THR A 7 36.49 42.62 1.50
C THR A 7 35.65 41.85 2.52
N PRO A 8 34.46 42.32 2.93
CA PRO A 8 33.64 41.64 3.95
C PRO A 8 32.89 40.43 3.37
N ILE A 9 33.13 39.24 3.95
CA ILE A 9 32.41 38.01 3.68
C ILE A 9 31.11 38.03 4.49
N ARG A 10 29.97 37.89 3.78
CA ARG A 10 28.61 37.92 4.32
C ARG A 10 28.39 36.69 5.21
N HIS A 11 27.90 36.94 6.42
CA HIS A 11 27.55 35.93 7.42
C HIS A 11 26.53 34.92 6.87
N LEU A 12 26.97 33.68 6.65
CA LEU A 12 26.06 32.55 6.50
C LEU A 12 25.67 32.07 7.90
N ALA A 13 24.37 32.00 8.15
CA ALA A 13 23.78 31.67 9.43
C ALA A 13 24.24 30.30 9.97
N VAL A 14 24.63 30.29 11.23
CA VAL A 14 24.91 29.12 12.06
C VAL A 14 23.58 28.41 12.34
N GLY A 15 23.38 27.24 11.75
CA GLY A 15 22.41 26.25 12.22
C GLY A 15 23.08 25.31 13.21
N VAL A 16 22.65 25.34 14.46
CA VAL A 16 23.21 24.59 15.59
C VAL A 16 23.00 23.07 15.44
N ALA A 17 24.00 22.33 15.91
CA ALA A 17 24.16 20.88 15.89
C ALA A 17 23.13 20.09 16.74
N ALA A 18 22.90 18.84 16.35
CA ALA A 18 22.64 17.75 17.29
C ALA A 18 23.24 16.44 16.73
N ILE A 19 24.41 16.06 17.24
CA ILE A 19 24.95 14.71 17.12
C ILE A 19 24.29 13.90 18.25
N GLY A 20 23.41 12.96 17.90
CA GLY A 20 22.86 11.96 18.81
C GLY A 20 23.38 10.58 18.42
N LEU A 21 24.27 10.02 19.23
CA LEU A 21 24.69 8.62 19.20
C LEU A 21 23.84 7.84 20.21
N ALA A 22 23.43 6.63 19.82
CA ALA A 22 22.75 5.56 20.57
C ALA A 22 21.21 5.52 20.55
N GLY A 23 20.68 4.42 20.03
CA GLY A 23 19.33 3.92 20.31
C GLY A 23 18.41 3.81 19.10
N GLY A 24 18.21 2.59 18.58
CA GLY A 24 17.09 2.19 17.72
C GLY A 24 17.00 2.90 16.36
N ILE A 25 17.20 2.13 15.28
CA ILE A 25 16.73 2.56 13.95
C ILE A 25 15.20 2.53 14.01
N ALA A 26 14.58 3.59 14.53
CA ALA A 26 13.24 3.95 14.14
C ALA A 26 13.37 4.38 12.68
N ALA A 27 13.21 3.44 11.76
CA ALA A 27 12.95 3.77 10.37
C ALA A 27 11.68 4.63 10.40
N ALA A 28 11.85 5.95 10.37
CA ALA A 28 10.76 6.85 10.05
C ALA A 28 10.28 6.38 8.68
N ALA A 29 9.12 5.73 8.66
CA ALA A 29 8.46 5.44 7.40
C ALA A 29 8.42 6.77 6.66
N PRO A 30 8.90 6.84 5.40
CA PRO A 30 8.76 8.08 4.65
C PRO A 30 7.30 8.47 4.74
N ALA A 31 7.01 9.73 5.09
CA ALA A 31 5.68 10.26 4.91
C ALA A 31 5.35 10.01 3.44
N ALA A 32 4.52 9.00 3.19
CA ALA A 32 4.29 8.51 1.84
C ALA A 32 3.62 9.67 1.12
N ALA A 33 4.36 10.33 0.23
CA ALA A 33 3.73 11.16 -0.77
C ALA A 33 2.67 10.27 -1.42
N ALA A 34 1.47 10.82 -1.65
CA ALA A 34 0.40 10.07 -2.29
C ALA A 34 0.98 9.37 -3.53
N PRO A 35 0.81 8.03 -3.64
CA PRO A 35 1.41 7.29 -4.74
C PRO A 35 1.02 7.93 -6.07
N PRO A 36 1.98 8.17 -6.98
CA PRO A 36 1.65 8.80 -8.26
C PRO A 36 0.63 7.92 -9.00
N CYS A 37 -0.40 8.53 -9.61
CA CYS A 37 -1.48 7.84 -10.33
C CYS A 37 -0.97 7.12 -11.59
N THR A 38 -0.28 6.01 -11.37
CA THR A 38 0.48 5.25 -12.35
C THR A 38 0.25 3.76 -12.11
N ALA A 39 0.37 2.96 -13.18
CA ALA A 39 0.29 1.50 -13.07
C ALA A 39 1.33 0.93 -12.09
N GLY A 40 2.55 1.49 -12.05
CA GLY A 40 3.62 1.03 -11.15
C GLY A 40 3.30 1.25 -9.67
N ALA A 41 2.78 2.42 -9.31
CA ALA A 41 2.38 2.70 -7.93
C ALA A 41 1.14 1.87 -7.52
N LEU A 42 0.18 1.69 -8.43
CA LEU A 42 -0.95 0.78 -8.22
C LEU A 42 -0.48 -0.66 -7.94
N SER A 43 0.46 -1.18 -8.74
CA SER A 43 1.03 -2.50 -8.53
C SER A 43 1.74 -2.61 -7.18
N ALA A 44 2.51 -1.60 -6.78
CA ALA A 44 3.19 -1.61 -5.47
C ALA A 44 2.17 -1.63 -4.31
N THR A 45 1.13 -0.80 -4.38
CA THR A 45 0.06 -0.78 -3.38
C THR A 45 -0.71 -2.10 -3.36
N ALA A 46 -1.07 -2.64 -4.52
CA ALA A 46 -1.76 -3.91 -4.64
C ALA A 46 -0.94 -5.07 -4.08
N SER A 47 0.36 -5.13 -4.35
CA SER A 47 1.27 -6.13 -3.78
C SER A 47 1.31 -6.06 -2.25
N GLY A 48 1.35 -4.86 -1.68
CA GLY A 48 1.31 -4.67 -0.23
C GLY A 48 -0.01 -5.16 0.38
N VAL A 49 -1.14 -4.82 -0.24
CA VAL A 49 -2.47 -5.29 0.18
C VAL A 49 -2.58 -6.81 0.06
N LEU A 50 -2.13 -7.41 -1.04
CA LEU A 50 -2.17 -8.86 -1.23
C LEU A 50 -1.30 -9.61 -0.20
N ASN A 51 -0.16 -9.04 0.20
CA ASN A 51 0.65 -9.59 1.28
C ASN A 51 -0.03 -9.50 2.67
N GLN A 52 -0.85 -8.47 2.90
CA GLN A 52 -1.67 -8.43 4.11
C GLN A 52 -2.84 -9.42 4.05
N VAL A 53 -3.46 -9.57 2.88
CA VAL A 53 -4.51 -10.58 2.64
C VAL A 53 -3.96 -12.00 2.86
N SER A 54 -2.72 -12.30 2.47
CA SER A 54 -2.13 -13.61 2.78
C SER A 54 -2.00 -13.83 4.29
N GLY A 55 -1.55 -12.83 5.06
CA GLY A 55 -1.52 -12.91 6.52
C GLY A 55 -2.91 -13.04 7.17
N PHE A 56 -3.93 -12.40 6.58
CA PHE A 56 -5.32 -12.61 6.98
C PHE A 56 -5.72 -14.08 6.80
N PHE A 57 -5.44 -14.69 5.65
CA PHE A 57 -5.76 -16.08 5.40
C PHE A 57 -4.96 -17.08 6.26
N ASP A 58 -3.72 -16.75 6.62
CA ASP A 58 -2.92 -17.55 7.56
C ASP A 58 -3.56 -17.62 8.96
N THR A 59 -4.27 -16.56 9.36
CA THR A 59 -4.96 -16.45 10.65
C THR A 59 -6.45 -16.82 10.58
N HIS A 60 -7.03 -16.90 9.38
CA HIS A 60 -8.42 -17.23 9.09
C HIS A 60 -8.51 -18.37 8.05
N PRO A 61 -8.17 -19.62 8.44
CA PRO A 61 -8.12 -20.75 7.49
C PRO A 61 -9.49 -21.08 6.88
N GLU A 62 -10.60 -20.84 7.59
CA GLU A 62 -11.95 -21.08 7.05
C GLU A 62 -12.27 -20.09 5.91
N ALA A 63 -11.93 -18.82 6.06
CA ALA A 63 -12.06 -17.82 5.00
C ALA A 63 -11.22 -18.21 3.77
N ASN A 64 -10.01 -18.72 3.99
CA ASN A 64 -9.14 -19.21 2.94
C ASN A 64 -9.77 -20.38 2.17
N ASP A 65 -10.35 -21.35 2.88
CA ASP A 65 -11.01 -22.51 2.28
C ASP A 65 -12.22 -22.09 1.43
N VAL A 66 -13.05 -21.16 1.92
CA VAL A 66 -14.20 -20.64 1.18
C VAL A 66 -13.77 -19.92 -0.10
N VAL A 67 -12.77 -19.03 -0.01
CA VAL A 67 -12.28 -18.28 -1.18
C VAL A 67 -11.61 -19.23 -2.19
N THR A 68 -10.87 -20.24 -1.71
CA THR A 68 -10.25 -21.27 -2.56
C THR A 68 -11.29 -22.13 -3.27
N ALA A 69 -12.34 -22.54 -2.57
CA ALA A 69 -13.45 -23.30 -3.16
C ALA A 69 -14.21 -22.46 -4.20
N ALA A 70 -14.44 -21.17 -3.91
CA ALA A 70 -15.10 -20.23 -4.80
C ALA A 70 -14.40 -20.09 -6.17
N ALA A 71 -13.07 -20.24 -6.22
CA ALA A 71 -12.30 -20.18 -7.47
C ALA A 71 -12.67 -21.26 -8.51
N LYS A 72 -13.34 -22.34 -8.08
CA LYS A 72 -13.78 -23.45 -8.96
C LYS A 72 -15.25 -23.35 -9.36
N GLN A 73 -15.95 -22.33 -8.86
CA GLN A 73 -17.39 -22.16 -9.05
C GLN A 73 -17.69 -21.27 -10.26
N SER A 74 -18.97 -21.23 -10.66
CA SER A 74 -19.43 -20.20 -11.58
C SER A 74 -19.23 -18.81 -10.95
N PRO A 75 -19.06 -17.73 -11.73
CA PRO A 75 -18.86 -16.39 -11.17
C PRO A 75 -20.00 -15.93 -10.25
N GLU A 76 -21.22 -16.39 -10.47
CA GLU A 76 -22.36 -16.08 -9.60
C GLU A 76 -22.27 -16.83 -8.27
N ASP A 77 -22.04 -18.15 -8.31
CA ASP A 77 -21.92 -18.99 -7.12
C ASP A 77 -20.72 -18.59 -6.26
N ALA A 78 -19.60 -18.21 -6.88
CA ALA A 78 -18.42 -17.70 -6.19
C ALA A 78 -18.75 -16.45 -5.37
N ARG A 79 -19.46 -15.48 -5.97
CA ARG A 79 -19.89 -14.26 -5.28
C ARG A 79 -20.85 -14.57 -4.14
N ASN A 80 -21.78 -15.50 -4.34
CA ASN A 80 -22.74 -15.91 -3.33
C ASN A 80 -22.07 -16.63 -2.15
N SER A 81 -21.13 -17.53 -2.41
CA SER A 81 -20.38 -18.26 -1.38
C SER A 81 -19.56 -17.32 -0.51
N VAL A 82 -18.78 -16.42 -1.12
CA VAL A 82 -17.97 -15.43 -0.40
C VAL A 82 -18.86 -14.47 0.40
N ARG A 83 -19.96 -13.98 -0.19
CA ARG A 83 -20.93 -13.13 0.51
C ARG A 83 -21.55 -13.83 1.72
N GLY A 84 -21.97 -15.08 1.54
CA GLY A 84 -22.61 -15.89 2.58
C GLY A 84 -21.68 -16.06 3.78
N TYR A 85 -20.42 -16.40 3.53
CA TYR A 85 -19.40 -16.53 4.59
C TYR A 85 -19.22 -15.22 5.37
N PHE A 86 -18.94 -14.11 4.71
CA PHE A 86 -18.68 -12.83 5.39
C PHE A 86 -19.92 -12.20 6.03
N THR A 87 -21.13 -12.64 5.67
CA THR A 87 -22.36 -12.26 6.40
C THR A 87 -22.39 -12.89 7.80
N GLY A 88 -21.86 -14.10 7.97
CA GLY A 88 -21.67 -14.76 9.26
C GLY A 88 -20.42 -14.29 10.03
N HIS A 89 -19.47 -13.67 9.33
CA HIS A 89 -18.17 -13.25 9.87
C HIS A 89 -17.94 -11.74 9.67
N PRO A 90 -18.76 -10.86 10.29
CA PRO A 90 -18.66 -9.42 10.09
C PRO A 90 -17.35 -8.81 10.60
N GLY A 91 -16.70 -9.43 11.60
CA GLY A 91 -15.38 -9.00 12.09
C GLY A 91 -14.28 -9.19 11.04
N GLU A 92 -14.25 -10.36 10.41
CA GLU A 92 -13.32 -10.67 9.32
C GLU A 92 -13.55 -9.79 8.10
N LEU A 93 -14.82 -9.48 7.80
CA LEU A 93 -15.16 -8.53 6.74
C LEU A 93 -14.59 -7.14 7.02
N LEU A 94 -14.69 -6.65 8.26
CA LEU A 94 -14.15 -5.35 8.65
C LEU A 94 -12.61 -5.32 8.56
N GLU A 95 -11.96 -6.41 8.94
CA GLU A 95 -10.51 -6.55 8.81
C GLU A 95 -10.06 -6.49 7.34
N LEU A 96 -10.68 -7.29 6.47
CA LEU A 96 -10.40 -7.26 5.03
C LEU A 96 -10.69 -5.90 4.41
N GLN A 97 -11.74 -5.20 4.85
CA GLN A 97 -12.00 -3.82 4.42
C GLN A 97 -10.89 -2.86 4.86
N GLY A 98 -10.33 -3.04 6.06
CA GLY A 98 -9.16 -2.31 6.54
C GLY A 98 -7.93 -2.58 5.68
N ILE A 99 -7.66 -3.85 5.36
CA ILE A 99 -6.55 -4.28 4.49
C ILE A 99 -6.70 -3.68 3.07
N ALA A 100 -7.91 -3.63 2.53
CA ALA A 100 -8.18 -3.10 1.19
C ALA A 100 -8.14 -1.56 1.09
N ARG A 101 -8.09 -0.87 2.22
CA ARG A 101 -8.23 0.60 2.31
C ARG A 101 -7.21 1.39 1.45
N PRO A 102 -5.92 1.02 1.39
CA PRO A 102 -4.95 1.71 0.53
C PRO A 102 -5.36 1.72 -0.95
N LEU A 103 -6.00 0.66 -1.44
CA LEU A 103 -6.50 0.59 -2.82
C LEU A 103 -7.72 1.47 -3.03
N THR A 104 -8.64 1.51 -2.06
CA THR A 104 -9.81 2.38 -2.17
C THR A 104 -9.45 3.85 -2.08
N ASP A 105 -8.47 4.20 -1.25
CA ASP A 105 -7.98 5.57 -1.10
C ASP A 105 -7.33 6.02 -2.42
N MET A 106 -6.45 5.21 -2.99
CA MET A 106 -5.80 5.53 -4.26
C MET A 106 -6.81 5.60 -5.43
N ARG A 107 -7.85 4.76 -5.44
CA ARG A 107 -8.95 4.87 -6.41
C ARG A 107 -9.67 6.21 -6.30
N ASN A 108 -9.92 6.67 -5.07
CA ASN A 108 -10.60 7.94 -4.83
C ASN A 108 -9.73 9.14 -5.26
N GLU A 109 -8.42 9.03 -5.09
CA GLU A 109 -7.44 10.06 -5.47
C GLU A 109 -7.18 10.11 -6.99
N CYS A 110 -7.08 8.96 -7.65
CA CYS A 110 -6.69 8.87 -9.06
C CYS A 110 -7.86 8.84 -10.05
N GLY A 111 -9.10 8.78 -9.56
CA GLY A 111 -10.26 8.54 -10.40
C GLY A 111 -10.31 7.12 -10.94
N VAL A 112 -11.45 6.73 -11.49
CA VAL A 112 -11.81 5.34 -11.84
C VAL A 112 -10.92 4.70 -12.92
N GLU A 113 -9.92 5.41 -13.44
CA GLU A 113 -9.05 5.05 -14.56
C GLU A 113 -8.17 3.81 -14.30
N LEU A 114 -7.65 3.63 -13.08
CA LEU A 114 -6.69 2.55 -12.79
C LEU A 114 -7.09 1.76 -11.54
N THR A 115 -7.48 0.51 -11.74
CA THR A 115 -7.85 -0.43 -10.68
C THR A 115 -6.99 -1.71 -10.75
N PRO A 116 -6.85 -2.46 -9.65
CA PRO A 116 -6.16 -3.76 -9.68
C PRO A 116 -6.74 -4.74 -10.72
N GLY A 117 -8.03 -4.61 -11.05
CA GLY A 117 -8.67 -5.41 -12.10
C GLY A 117 -8.05 -5.19 -13.47
N HIS A 118 -7.69 -3.94 -13.82
CA HIS A 118 -7.00 -3.66 -15.09
C HIS A 118 -5.63 -4.32 -15.16
N LEU A 119 -4.90 -4.39 -14.04
CA LEU A 119 -3.62 -5.10 -13.94
C LEU A 119 -3.81 -6.61 -14.08
N ALA A 120 -4.84 -7.18 -13.44
CA ALA A 120 -5.15 -8.60 -13.55
C ALA A 120 -5.49 -8.98 -15.00
N THR A 121 -6.30 -8.19 -15.71
CA THR A 121 -6.59 -8.40 -17.13
C THR A 121 -5.33 -8.31 -18.00
N LEU A 122 -4.44 -7.34 -17.74
CA LEU A 122 -3.16 -7.25 -18.43
C LEU A 122 -2.32 -8.52 -18.25
N ILE A 123 -2.17 -8.99 -17.01
CA ILE A 123 -1.40 -10.20 -16.68
C ILE A 123 -1.99 -11.41 -17.42
N GLU A 124 -3.30 -11.60 -17.33
CA GLU A 124 -4.01 -12.69 -18.00
C GLU A 124 -3.80 -12.66 -19.53
N THR A 125 -3.80 -11.47 -20.12
CA THR A 125 -3.61 -11.28 -21.57
C THR A 125 -2.19 -11.65 -22.03
N ILE A 126 -1.16 -11.39 -21.22
CA ILE A 126 0.23 -11.70 -21.58
C ILE A 126 0.64 -13.14 -21.24
N THR A 127 -0.13 -13.83 -20.41
CA THR A 127 0.11 -15.24 -20.04
C THR A 127 -0.66 -16.25 -20.88
N GLN A 128 -1.60 -15.78 -21.71
CA GLN A 128 -2.30 -16.58 -22.73
C GLN A 128 -1.46 -16.72 -24.00
#